data_AF-A0A6B0WWF4-F1
#
_entry.id   AF-A0A6B0WWF4-F1
#
_cell.length_a   1.000
_cell.length_b   1.000
_cell.length_c   1.000
_cell.angle_alpha   90.00
_cell.angle_beta   90.00
_cell.angle_gamma   90.00
#
_symmetry.space_group_name_H-M   'P 1'
#
loop_
_entity.id
_entity.type
_entity.pdbx_description
1 polymer ?
#
loop_
_entity_poly.entity_id
_entity_poly.type
_entity_poly.pdbx_seq_one_letter_code
_entity_poly.pdbx_strand_id
1 'polypeptide(L)'
;MATAIKSRTSNTTQLDLLSSSRSNSKANGKKNGAHNYDESKIKTLSSLEHIRLRTGMYIGRLGSGTDPDDGIYVLLKEVVDNAVDEFISGFGTKIDVTIDANHVSVRDYGRGVPLGKIVECVSVINTGAKYNDDVFQFSVGLNGVGSKAVNALST
;
A
#
# COMPACT_ATOMS: atom_id res chain seq x y z
N MET A 1 19.66 13.21 5.43
CA MET A 1 20.83 12.31 5.40
C MET A 1 20.40 10.96 4.86
N ALA A 2 20.76 10.66 3.61
CA ALA A 2 20.88 9.31 3.08
C ALA A 2 22.07 9.38 2.12
N THR A 3 23.20 8.81 2.54
CA THR A 3 24.46 8.84 1.79
C THR A 3 24.54 7.59 0.92
N ALA A 4 24.44 7.73 -0.40
CA ALA A 4 24.73 6.66 -1.35
C ALA A 4 26.23 6.69 -1.70
N ILE A 5 26.95 5.60 -1.40
CA ILE A 5 28.39 5.48 -1.61
C ILE A 5 28.70 5.00 -3.04
N LYS A 6 29.36 5.90 -3.78
CA LYS A 6 30.44 5.75 -4.79
C LYS A 6 30.27 4.76 -5.95
N SER A 7 30.13 5.33 -7.15
CA SER A 7 30.49 4.69 -8.42
C SER A 7 31.99 4.38 -8.45
N ARG A 8 32.34 3.18 -8.92
CA ARG A 8 33.72 2.78 -9.18
C ARG A 8 33.94 2.84 -10.70
N THR A 9 34.55 3.94 -11.14
CA THR A 9 35.17 4.04 -12.47
C THR A 9 36.34 3.07 -12.52
N SER A 10 36.39 2.21 -13.55
CA SER A 10 37.55 1.37 -13.85
C SER A 10 38.15 1.86 -15.16
N ASN A 11 39.34 2.45 -15.06
CA ASN A 11 40.17 2.87 -16.16
C ASN A 11 40.57 1.67 -17.05
N THR A 12 40.50 1.90 -18.35
CA THR A 12 41.17 1.16 -19.43
C THR A 12 42.69 1.21 -19.27
N THR A 13 43.35 0.05 -19.19
CA THR A 13 44.70 -0.18 -19.79
C THR A 13 44.99 -1.69 -19.94
N GLN A 14 45.24 -2.09 -21.19
CA GLN A 14 46.15 -3.16 -21.68
C GLN A 14 46.24 -4.51 -20.94
N LEU A 15 45.78 -5.58 -21.60
CA LEU A 15 46.63 -6.69 -22.10
C LEU A 15 45.75 -7.78 -22.72
N ASP A 16 45.43 -7.61 -24.00
CA ASP A 16 45.21 -8.74 -24.91
C ASP A 16 46.57 -9.35 -25.26
N LEU A 17 46.60 -10.68 -25.39
CA LEU A 17 47.68 -11.58 -25.87
C LEU A 17 48.19 -12.56 -24.81
N LEU A 18 47.61 -13.76 -24.76
CA LEU A 18 48.30 -14.99 -25.19
C LEU A 18 47.32 -16.18 -25.22
N SER A 19 47.04 -16.67 -26.41
CA SER A 19 46.51 -18.01 -26.65
C SER A 19 47.56 -19.07 -26.32
N SER A 20 47.20 -20.13 -25.58
CA SER A 20 47.38 -21.54 -26.01
C SER A 20 47.11 -22.55 -24.88
N SER A 21 46.14 -23.44 -25.15
CA SER A 21 46.09 -24.88 -24.82
C SER A 21 46.37 -25.38 -23.39
N ARG A 22 45.36 -25.97 -22.73
CA ARG A 22 45.42 -27.34 -22.17
C ARG A 22 44.07 -27.88 -21.63
N SER A 23 43.62 -28.97 -22.25
CA SER A 23 42.97 -30.17 -21.68
C SER A 23 41.93 -30.06 -20.56
N ASN A 24 40.67 -30.32 -20.96
CA ASN A 24 39.72 -31.30 -20.42
C ASN A 24 39.81 -31.68 -18.92
N SER A 25 38.87 -31.17 -18.13
CA SER A 25 38.39 -31.82 -16.92
C SER A 25 36.88 -31.58 -16.79
N LYS A 26 36.10 -32.67 -16.94
CA LYS A 26 34.67 -32.71 -16.65
C LYS A 26 34.46 -32.53 -15.14
N ALA A 27 34.38 -31.28 -14.70
CA ALA A 27 33.89 -30.95 -13.37
C ALA A 27 32.36 -30.96 -13.41
N ASN A 28 31.78 -31.89 -12.65
CA ASN A 28 30.35 -32.00 -12.42
C ASN A 28 29.89 -30.79 -11.58
N GLY A 29 29.63 -29.67 -12.26
CA GLY A 29 29.23 -28.42 -11.64
C GLY A 29 27.79 -28.50 -11.14
N LYS A 30 27.62 -28.53 -9.80
CA LYS A 30 26.38 -28.09 -9.16
C LYS A 30 25.94 -26.80 -9.84
N LYS A 31 24.74 -26.78 -10.45
CA LYS A 31 24.10 -25.55 -10.91
C LYS A 31 23.86 -24.67 -9.69
N ASN A 32 24.84 -23.84 -9.34
CA ASN A 32 24.61 -22.66 -8.54
C ASN A 32 23.72 -21.78 -9.41
N GLY A 33 22.40 -21.89 -9.22
CA GLY A 33 21.43 -20.99 -9.82
C GLY A 33 21.69 -19.61 -9.27
N ALA A 34 22.65 -18.89 -9.87
CA ALA A 34 22.84 -17.48 -9.61
C ALA A 34 21.51 -16.82 -9.95
N HIS A 35 20.78 -16.38 -8.94
CA HIS A 35 19.62 -15.55 -9.13
C HIS A 35 20.12 -14.30 -9.85
N ASN A 36 19.81 -14.20 -11.15
CA ASN A 36 20.15 -13.01 -11.93
C ASN A 36 19.33 -11.86 -11.35
N TYR A 37 19.99 -11.05 -10.53
CA TYR A 37 19.44 -9.84 -9.94
C TYR A 37 19.76 -8.70 -10.90
N ASP A 38 18.80 -8.42 -11.78
CA ASP A 38 18.82 -7.35 -12.77
C ASP A 38 17.62 -6.41 -12.54
N GLU A 39 17.55 -5.33 -13.30
CA GLU A 39 16.52 -4.30 -13.20
C GLU A 39 15.10 -4.88 -13.35
N SER A 40 14.94 -6.00 -14.08
CA SER A 40 13.63 -6.66 -14.25
C SER A 40 13.06 -7.23 -12.93
N LYS A 41 13.90 -7.38 -11.89
CA LYS A 41 13.47 -7.85 -10.56
C LYS A 41 12.96 -6.72 -9.66
N ILE A 42 13.20 -5.45 -10.04
CA ILE A 42 12.67 -4.29 -9.32
C ILE A 42 11.23 -4.06 -9.78
N LYS A 43 10.30 -4.01 -8.83
CA LYS A 43 8.87 -3.82 -9.10
C LYS A 43 8.34 -2.61 -8.37
N THR A 44 7.60 -1.77 -9.07
CA THR A 44 6.74 -0.75 -8.48
C THR A 44 5.32 -1.28 -8.47
N LEU A 45 4.71 -1.29 -7.29
CA LEU A 45 3.31 -1.69 -7.12
C LEU A 45 2.44 -0.43 -7.10
N SER A 46 1.25 -0.52 -7.67
CA SER A 46 0.20 0.46 -7.37
C SER A 46 -0.14 0.42 -5.88
N SER A 47 -0.79 1.48 -5.40
CA SER A 47 -1.21 1.58 -4.00
C SER A 47 -2.08 0.39 -3.56
N LEU A 48 -3.07 0.00 -4.37
CA LEU A 48 -3.97 -1.11 -4.06
C LEU A 48 -3.25 -2.47 -4.12
N GLU A 49 -2.35 -2.68 -5.07
CA GLU A 49 -1.52 -3.90 -5.14
C GLU A 49 -0.63 -4.03 -3.91
N HIS A 50 -0.02 -2.93 -3.46
CA HIS A 50 0.79 -2.94 -2.25
C HIS A 50 -0.04 -3.29 -1.00
N ILE A 51 -1.24 -2.71 -0.87
CA ILE A 51 -2.15 -3.03 0.24
C ILE A 51 -2.56 -4.50 0.25
N ARG A 52 -2.90 -5.06 -0.92
CA ARG A 52 -3.25 -6.48 -1.03
C ARG A 52 -2.05 -7.38 -0.71
N LEU A 53 -0.84 -7.01 -1.13
CA LEU A 53 0.36 -7.79 -0.88
C LEU A 53 0.85 -7.71 0.58
N ARG A 54 0.54 -6.61 1.26
CA ARG A 54 1.01 -6.31 2.63
C ARG A 54 -0.15 -5.99 3.56
N THR A 55 -1.23 -6.75 3.46
CA THR A 55 -2.49 -6.49 4.18
C THR A 55 -2.31 -6.30 5.68
N GLY A 56 -1.48 -7.13 6.32
CA GLY A 56 -1.25 -7.01 7.77
C GLY A 56 -0.60 -5.70 8.21
N MET A 57 0.09 -4.99 7.30
CA MET A 57 0.64 -3.66 7.57
C MET A 57 -0.46 -2.59 7.69
N TYR A 58 -1.61 -2.79 7.04
CA TYR A 58 -2.69 -1.80 6.98
C TYR A 58 -3.81 -2.08 7.98
N ILE A 59 -4.15 -3.35 8.21
CA ILE A 59 -5.29 -3.73 9.05
C ILE A 59 -4.90 -4.63 10.23
N GLY A 60 -3.61 -4.91 10.41
CA GLY A 60 -3.14 -5.80 11.47
C GLY A 60 -3.49 -7.26 11.20
N ARG A 61 -4.18 -7.90 12.14
CA ARG A 61 -4.53 -9.31 12.06
C ARG A 61 -5.62 -9.54 11.02
N LEU A 62 -5.47 -10.57 10.19
CA LEU A 62 -6.56 -11.07 9.34
C LEU A 62 -7.50 -11.94 10.17
N GLY A 63 -8.79 -11.92 9.86
CA GLY A 63 -9.76 -12.82 10.48
C GLY A 63 -11.17 -12.60 9.98
N SER A 64 -12.08 -13.45 10.45
CA SER A 64 -13.50 -13.48 10.05
C SER A 64 -14.38 -12.54 10.88
N GLY A 65 -13.81 -11.82 11.84
CA GLY A 65 -14.55 -11.01 12.81
C GLY A 65 -14.95 -11.80 14.05
N THR A 66 -14.47 -13.03 14.22
CA THR A 66 -14.71 -13.81 15.45
C THR A 66 -13.91 -13.29 16.64
N ASP A 67 -12.81 -12.58 16.38
CA ASP A 67 -11.95 -11.99 17.38
C ASP A 67 -12.04 -10.45 17.29
N PRO A 68 -12.21 -9.72 18.41
CA PRO A 68 -12.25 -8.25 18.40
C PRO A 68 -11.03 -7.57 17.74
N ASP A 69 -9.88 -8.26 17.72
CA ASP A 69 -8.64 -7.77 17.12
C ASP A 69 -8.55 -8.04 15.60
N ASP A 70 -9.56 -8.68 15.01
CA ASP A 70 -9.58 -8.94 13.57
C ASP A 70 -9.70 -7.63 12.77
N GLY A 71 -8.88 -7.51 11.73
CA GLY A 71 -8.75 -6.32 10.89
C GLY A 71 -10.00 -5.93 10.11
N ILE A 72 -11.01 -6.81 10.03
CA ILE A 72 -12.33 -6.44 9.51
C ILE A 72 -12.95 -5.28 10.30
N TYR A 73 -12.73 -5.24 11.62
CA TYR A 73 -13.19 -4.14 12.47
C TYR A 73 -12.40 -2.86 12.24
N VAL A 74 -11.13 -2.96 11.86
CA VAL A 74 -10.33 -1.80 11.42
C VAL A 74 -10.92 -1.24 10.12
N LEU A 75 -11.24 -2.09 9.14
CA LEU A 75 -11.87 -1.66 7.89
C LEU A 75 -13.21 -0.94 8.13
N LEU A 76 -14.06 -1.49 9.01
CA LEU A 76 -15.31 -0.84 9.37
C LEU A 76 -15.08 0.52 10.05
N LYS A 77 -14.15 0.58 11.00
CA LYS A 77 -13.77 1.83 11.70
C LYS A 77 -13.32 2.90 10.70
N GLU A 78 -12.51 2.58 9.71
CA GLU A 78 -12.06 3.56 8.71
C GLU A 78 -13.21 4.20 7.90
N VAL A 79 -14.31 3.49 7.67
CA VAL A 79 -15.49 4.07 7.00
C VAL A 79 -16.32 4.90 7.97
N VAL A 80 -16.56 4.37 9.19
CA VAL A 80 -17.32 5.07 10.23
C VAL A 80 -16.61 6.35 10.69
N ASP A 81 -15.30 6.34 10.84
CA ASP A 81 -14.52 7.49 11.28
C ASP A 81 -14.61 8.64 10.27
N ASN A 82 -14.59 8.34 8.96
CA ASN A 82 -14.82 9.37 7.93
C ASN A 82 -16.24 9.98 8.02
N ALA A 83 -17.25 9.18 8.34
CA ALA A 83 -18.61 9.67 8.56
C ALA A 83 -18.70 10.53 9.85
N VAL A 84 -18.00 10.13 10.91
CA VAL A 84 -17.90 10.89 12.16
C VAL A 84 -17.19 12.22 11.96
N ASP A 85 -16.16 12.27 11.10
CA ASP A 85 -15.44 13.51 10.81
C ASP A 85 -16.33 14.55 10.09
N GLU A 86 -17.25 14.11 9.23
CA GLU A 86 -18.28 14.98 8.66
C GLU A 86 -19.22 15.51 9.76
N PHE A 87 -19.68 14.64 10.66
CA PHE A 87 -20.54 15.02 11.79
C PHE A 87 -19.88 16.04 12.73
N ILE A 88 -18.62 15.81 13.12
CA ILE A 88 -17.84 16.72 13.98
C ILE A 88 -17.65 18.07 13.29
N SER A 89 -17.53 18.08 11.96
CA SER A 89 -17.43 19.30 11.15
C SER A 89 -18.78 20.01 10.95
N GLY A 90 -19.87 19.49 11.55
CA GLY A 90 -21.22 20.06 11.49
C GLY A 90 -22.02 19.64 10.25
N PHE A 91 -21.58 18.61 9.52
CA PHE A 91 -22.25 18.13 8.31
C PHE A 91 -22.86 16.74 8.53
N GLY A 92 -24.17 16.65 8.30
CA GLY A 92 -24.94 15.44 8.59
C GLY A 92 -25.21 15.27 10.08
N THR A 93 -26.30 14.59 10.39
CA THR A 93 -26.78 14.41 11.79
C THR A 93 -27.03 12.95 12.13
N LYS A 94 -26.77 12.05 11.18
CA LYS A 94 -27.12 10.64 11.24
C LYS A 94 -26.08 9.82 10.50
N ILE A 95 -25.76 8.66 11.06
CA ILE A 95 -24.96 7.62 10.39
C ILE A 95 -25.77 6.34 10.51
N ASP A 96 -26.13 5.77 9.36
CA ASP A 96 -26.85 4.51 9.26
C ASP A 96 -25.85 3.39 8.97
N VAL A 97 -25.76 2.40 9.86
CA VAL A 97 -24.94 1.20 9.66
C VAL A 97 -25.88 0.02 9.48
N THR A 98 -25.80 -0.61 8.30
CA THR A 98 -26.61 -1.77 7.95
C THR A 98 -25.71 -2.96 7.70
N ILE A 99 -26.08 -4.12 8.24
CA ILE A 99 -25.39 -5.39 8.01
C ILE A 99 -26.37 -6.30 7.29
N ASP A 100 -25.99 -6.77 6.10
CA ASP A 100 -26.73 -7.75 5.34
C ASP A 100 -25.80 -8.87 4.89
N ALA A 101 -26.00 -10.07 5.45
CA ALA A 101 -25.13 -11.22 5.28
C ALA A 101 -23.63 -10.90 5.49
N ASN A 102 -22.86 -10.84 4.42
CA ASN A 102 -21.42 -10.56 4.40
C ASN A 102 -21.09 -9.12 3.95
N HIS A 103 -22.09 -8.25 3.85
CA HIS A 103 -21.94 -6.86 3.46
C HIS A 103 -22.28 -5.92 4.62
N VAL A 104 -21.46 -4.88 4.79
CA VAL A 104 -21.72 -3.79 5.72
C VAL A 104 -21.79 -2.49 4.93
N SER A 105 -22.92 -1.81 5.02
CA SER A 105 -23.11 -0.48 4.44
C SER A 105 -23.07 0.56 5.55
N VAL A 106 -22.24 1.59 5.36
CA VAL A 106 -22.21 2.79 6.21
C VAL A 106 -22.67 3.96 5.37
N ARG A 107 -23.73 4.64 5.82
CA ARG A 107 -24.30 5.80 5.15
C ARG A 107 -24.29 6.99 6.09
N ASP A 108 -23.52 8.01 5.73
CA ASP A 108 -23.65 9.33 6.33
C ASP A 108 -24.54 10.25 5.48
N TYR A 109 -24.84 11.41 6.04
CA TYR A 109 -25.55 12.51 5.37
C TYR A 109 -24.72 13.79 5.42
N GLY A 110 -23.40 13.65 5.34
CA GLY A 110 -22.45 14.76 5.26
C GLY A 110 -22.42 15.41 3.87
N ARG A 111 -21.34 16.13 3.59
CA ARG A 111 -21.12 16.80 2.28
C ARG A 111 -20.87 15.80 1.16
N GLY A 112 -20.34 14.64 1.50
CA GLY A 112 -19.88 13.62 0.57
C GLY A 112 -18.49 13.89 0.01
N VAL A 113 -17.87 12.84 -0.54
CA VAL A 113 -16.57 12.95 -1.22
C VAL A 113 -16.74 13.74 -2.53
N PRO A 114 -15.86 14.70 -2.85
CA PRO A 114 -15.91 15.40 -4.13
C PRO A 114 -15.89 14.45 -5.32
N LEU A 115 -16.93 14.49 -6.15
CA LEU A 115 -17.15 13.50 -7.23
C LEU A 115 -15.98 13.42 -8.23
N GLY A 116 -15.35 14.56 -8.54
CA GLY A 116 -14.20 14.60 -9.44
C GLY A 116 -12.92 13.97 -8.89
N LYS A 117 -12.89 13.62 -7.59
CA LYS A 117 -11.72 13.06 -6.90
C LYS A 117 -11.99 11.71 -6.25
N ILE A 118 -13.21 11.16 -6.40
CA ILE A 118 -13.63 9.94 -5.71
C ILE A 118 -12.68 8.76 -5.95
N VAL A 119 -12.28 8.52 -7.20
CA VAL A 119 -11.40 7.40 -7.57
C VAL A 119 -10.05 7.52 -6.88
N GLU A 120 -9.41 8.69 -6.93
CA GLU A 120 -8.09 8.90 -6.30
C GLU A 120 -8.19 8.81 -4.77
N CYS A 121 -9.26 9.36 -4.19
CA CYS A 121 -9.57 9.27 -2.76
C CYS A 121 -9.76 7.83 -2.26
N VAL A 122 -10.04 6.85 -3.12
CA VAL A 122 -10.14 5.43 -2.72
C VAL A 122 -9.07 4.52 -3.32
N SER A 123 -8.19 5.01 -4.20
CA SER A 123 -7.22 4.15 -4.90
C SER A 123 -5.75 4.56 -4.77
N VAL A 124 -5.44 5.81 -4.42
CA VAL A 124 -4.07 6.33 -4.37
C VAL A 124 -3.67 6.67 -2.93
N ILE A 125 -2.62 6.07 -2.39
CA ILE A 125 -2.09 6.42 -1.06
C ILE A 125 -1.61 7.88 -1.05
N ASN A 126 -1.66 8.53 0.11
CA ASN A 126 -1.33 9.95 0.29
C ASN A 126 -2.25 10.92 -0.46
N THR A 127 -3.49 10.51 -0.76
CA THR A 127 -4.51 11.36 -1.38
C THR A 127 -5.74 11.45 -0.46
N GLY A 128 -6.06 12.67 -0.04
CA GLY A 128 -7.14 13.00 0.88
C GLY A 128 -7.20 14.51 1.19
N ALA A 129 -8.19 14.94 1.95
CA ALA A 129 -8.43 16.35 2.29
C ALA A 129 -8.12 16.69 3.76
N LYS A 130 -7.40 15.80 4.46
CA LYS A 130 -7.12 15.88 5.90
C LYS A 130 -5.65 16.24 6.19
N TYR A 131 -5.00 16.95 5.27
CA TYR A 131 -3.59 17.35 5.37
C TYR A 131 -3.40 18.81 5.82
N ASN A 132 -4.51 19.54 5.98
CA ASN A 132 -4.58 20.91 6.44
C ASN A 132 -5.92 21.14 7.17
N ASP A 133 -5.97 22.17 8.01
CA ASP A 133 -7.13 22.47 8.86
C ASP A 133 -8.26 23.19 8.11
N ASP A 134 -8.12 23.37 6.79
CA ASP A 134 -9.04 24.14 5.95
C ASP A 134 -10.41 23.46 5.82
N VAL A 135 -10.45 22.12 5.82
CA VAL A 135 -11.66 21.32 5.58
C VAL A 135 -12.12 20.55 6.82
N PHE A 136 -11.18 20.11 7.65
CA PHE A 136 -11.41 19.39 8.90
C PHE A 136 -10.50 19.97 9.98
N GLN A 137 -11.07 20.73 10.94
CA GLN A 137 -10.28 21.26 12.06
C GLN A 137 -9.89 20.18 13.08
N PHE A 138 -10.71 19.15 13.21
CA PHE A 138 -10.45 17.95 14.00
C PHE A 138 -10.90 16.74 13.17
N SER A 139 -10.06 15.72 13.10
CA SER A 139 -10.35 14.50 12.34
C SER A 139 -9.76 13.29 13.09
N VAL A 140 -10.52 12.20 13.14
CA VAL A 140 -10.09 10.92 13.69
C VAL A 140 -9.05 10.27 12.77
N GLY A 141 -9.26 10.35 11.44
CA GLY A 141 -8.32 9.83 10.45
C GLY A 141 -7.24 10.84 10.06
N LEU A 142 -5.97 10.43 10.03
CA LEU A 142 -4.84 11.32 9.64
C LEU A 142 -3.94 10.74 8.53
N ASN A 143 -3.91 9.42 8.38
CA ASN A 143 -2.92 8.77 7.50
C ASN A 143 -3.32 8.80 6.01
N GLY A 144 -4.60 9.02 5.69
CA GLY A 144 -5.09 9.04 4.31
C GLY A 144 -4.99 7.68 3.59
N VAL A 145 -5.03 6.57 4.34
CA VAL A 145 -4.94 5.20 3.79
C VAL A 145 -6.17 4.33 4.04
N GLY A 146 -7.02 4.69 5.01
CA GLY A 146 -8.17 3.89 5.46
C GLY A 146 -9.11 3.45 4.35
N SER A 147 -9.74 4.39 3.66
CA SER A 147 -10.66 4.10 2.55
C SER A 147 -9.99 3.33 1.39
N LYS A 148 -8.67 3.48 1.23
CA LYS A 148 -7.89 2.73 0.23
C LYS A 148 -7.73 1.28 0.66
N ALA A 149 -7.53 1.03 1.96
CA ALA A 149 -7.50 -0.32 2.51
C ALA A 149 -8.86 -1.01 2.37
N VAL A 150 -9.96 -0.29 2.68
CA VAL A 150 -11.33 -0.79 2.48
C VAL A 150 -11.55 -1.17 1.02
N ASN A 151 -11.26 -0.27 0.08
CA ASN A 151 -11.42 -0.56 -1.36
C ASN A 151 -10.50 -1.68 -1.86
N ALA A 152 -9.25 -1.74 -1.38
CA ALA A 152 -8.30 -2.77 -1.79
C ALA A 152 -8.73 -4.18 -1.36
N LEU A 153 -9.36 -4.29 -0.19
CA LEU A 153 -9.62 -5.56 0.50
C LEU A 153 -11.09 -6.00 0.44
N SER A 154 -11.95 -5.21 -0.21
CA SER A 154 -13.33 -5.58 -0.52
C SER A 154 -13.43 -6.24 -1.91
N THR A 155 -14.36 -7.18 -2.06
CA THR A 155 -14.63 -7.92 -3.30
C THR A 155 -16.01 -7.63 -3.85
#